data_AF-A0A7Y4TRI4-F1
#
_entry.id   AF-A0A7Y4TRI4-F1
#
_cell.length_a   1.000
_cell.length_b   1.000
_cell.length_c   1.000
_cell.angle_alpha   90.00
_cell.angle_beta   90.00
_cell.angle_gamma   90.00
#
_symmetry.space_group_name_H-M   'P 1'
#
loop_
_entity.id
_entity.type
_entity.pdbx_description
1 polymer ?
#
loop_
_entity_poly.entity_id
_entity_poly.type
_entity_poly.pdbx_seq_one_letter_code
_entity_poly.pdbx_strand_id
1 'polypeptide(L)'
;ANGSGALYYNTSGSDNTANGGNSLSANTTGSGNTADGINTLLFNTTGNNNTAIGKYALLNNTTGSISTAVGHLALYLNSTGTANIAIGNTALFNNTSKSELVAVGDSALFNNGIGASLAFQATQNTAVGAKSLKSNTTGSSNTAIGFQVLVFNNTGYSNTATGSHSLFSNTSGDQNTATGYESLYSNISGTNNIAMGFQALKLNTNGSQNIALGSFALGANTTGFNNIAMGHFGLGSNSAGNDNTAIGFQALSANSVGDKNTAVGYRSLAKNTTGIDNTANGAFTLEDNTIGYFNTASGYEALLSNTTGFGNTADGVQALRINTTGFRNTAIGTSAGSFIITSSNNTTIGFNAHVDVAASSNQIRIGDQNITLATTKVAWTTSSDARYKEQIRTIPLGLNLISKLRPVDYMRIDNKKENNGAIPETLETGFIAQEVEQVLKELGYQQSGMITKNDSGYYGMRYNDLLAPMVKAIQELDQQTGELKKNNEELKKQNEDLLKRVETLEKLILKK
;
A
#
# COMPACT_ATOMS: atom_id res chain seq x y z
N ALA A 1 50.80 -3.74 49.53
CA ALA A 1 49.54 -3.30 50.17
C ALA A 1 49.81 -1.99 50.89
N ASN A 2 49.03 -0.95 50.65
CA ASN A 2 49.18 0.37 51.28
C ASN A 2 47.85 0.75 51.95
N GLY A 3 47.82 0.87 53.27
CA GLY A 3 46.61 1.23 54.03
C GLY A 3 46.26 0.23 55.14
N SER A 4 45.54 0.70 56.17
CA SER A 4 45.10 -0.14 57.29
C SER A 4 44.18 -1.26 56.80
N GLY A 5 44.43 -2.52 57.22
CA GLY A 5 43.59 -3.67 56.89
C GLY A 5 43.68 -4.18 55.45
N ALA A 6 44.57 -3.62 54.61
CA ALA A 6 44.74 -4.05 53.23
C ALA A 6 45.38 -5.45 53.16
N LEU A 7 44.78 -6.37 52.39
CA LEU A 7 45.21 -7.78 52.26
C LEU A 7 45.34 -8.56 53.59
N TYR A 8 44.57 -8.19 54.63
CA TYR A 8 44.73 -8.72 56.00
C TYR A 8 44.59 -10.24 56.11
N TYR A 9 43.61 -10.85 55.42
CA TYR A 9 43.37 -12.30 55.46
C TYR A 9 44.03 -13.08 54.32
N ASN A 10 44.94 -12.48 53.55
CA ASN A 10 45.57 -13.13 52.40
C ASN A 10 46.48 -14.29 52.81
N THR A 11 46.11 -15.50 52.39
CA THR A 11 46.86 -16.73 52.74
C THR A 11 47.78 -17.19 51.61
N SER A 12 47.26 -17.32 50.39
CA SER A 12 47.99 -17.87 49.23
C SER A 12 47.73 -17.10 47.93
N GLY A 13 46.90 -16.07 47.96
CA GLY A 13 46.68 -15.18 46.81
C GLY A 13 47.97 -14.43 46.44
N SER A 14 48.25 -14.35 45.14
CA SER A 14 49.45 -13.73 44.57
C SER A 14 49.11 -12.60 43.60
N ASP A 15 50.09 -11.76 43.25
CA ASP A 15 49.96 -10.69 42.25
C ASP A 15 48.83 -9.68 42.51
N ASN A 16 48.50 -9.46 43.79
CA ASN A 16 47.46 -8.53 44.19
C ASN A 16 48.01 -7.14 44.51
N THR A 17 47.37 -6.10 43.99
CA THR A 17 47.58 -4.69 44.36
C THR A 17 46.44 -4.23 45.26
N ALA A 18 46.74 -3.73 46.46
CA ALA A 18 45.75 -3.21 47.40
C ALA A 18 46.21 -1.87 47.98
N ASN A 19 45.48 -0.79 47.68
CA ASN A 19 45.74 0.58 48.12
C ASN A 19 44.46 1.19 48.72
N GLY A 20 44.54 1.69 49.95
CA GLY A 20 43.41 2.24 50.71
C GLY A 20 42.94 1.33 51.86
N GLY A 21 42.20 1.91 52.79
CA GLY A 21 41.74 1.23 54.01
C GLY A 21 40.80 0.06 53.70
N ASN A 22 41.12 -1.11 54.28
CA ASN A 22 40.47 -2.41 54.07
C ASN A 22 40.31 -2.84 52.60
N SER A 23 41.16 -2.33 51.71
CA SER A 23 41.19 -2.80 50.33
C SER A 23 41.57 -4.29 50.29
N LEU A 24 40.74 -5.11 49.65
CA LEU A 24 40.98 -6.55 49.46
C LEU A 24 41.22 -7.32 50.78
N SER A 25 40.57 -6.89 51.88
CA SER A 25 40.87 -7.37 53.24
C SER A 25 40.56 -8.87 53.45
N ALA A 26 39.43 -9.37 52.93
CA ALA A 26 38.98 -10.74 53.12
C ALA A 26 39.59 -11.76 52.14
N ASN A 27 40.50 -11.33 51.26
CA ASN A 27 41.08 -12.20 50.23
C ASN A 27 41.82 -13.35 50.89
N THR A 28 41.53 -14.60 50.53
CA THR A 28 42.24 -15.78 51.05
C THR A 28 43.17 -16.36 49.99
N THR A 29 42.64 -16.67 48.81
CA THR A 29 43.35 -17.36 47.71
C THR A 29 43.27 -16.64 46.36
N GLY A 30 42.44 -15.59 46.25
CA GLY A 30 42.28 -14.82 45.01
C GLY A 30 43.59 -14.15 44.58
N SER A 31 43.89 -14.18 43.29
CA SER A 31 45.14 -13.69 42.70
C SER A 31 44.90 -12.70 41.55
N GLY A 32 45.89 -11.85 41.27
CA GLY A 32 45.87 -10.91 40.14
C GLY A 32 44.87 -9.75 40.30
N ASN A 33 44.42 -9.44 41.53
CA ASN A 33 43.42 -8.40 41.76
C ASN A 33 44.07 -7.02 41.98
N THR A 34 43.46 -5.97 41.45
CA THR A 34 43.81 -4.56 41.74
C THR A 34 42.67 -3.90 42.50
N ALA A 35 42.93 -3.42 43.71
CA ALA A 35 41.97 -2.74 44.58
C ALA A 35 42.53 -1.38 45.03
N ASP A 36 41.96 -0.28 44.54
CA ASP A 36 42.39 1.09 44.86
C ASP A 36 41.23 1.94 45.37
N GLY A 37 41.19 2.18 46.68
CA GLY A 37 40.14 2.91 47.37
C GLY A 37 39.82 2.33 48.74
N ILE A 38 38.89 2.98 49.44
CA ILE A 38 38.44 2.51 50.75
C ILE A 38 37.38 1.43 50.55
N ASN A 39 37.57 0.28 51.23
CA ASN A 39 36.69 -0.88 51.21
C ASN A 39 36.42 -1.40 49.78
N THR A 40 37.41 -1.29 48.87
CA THR A 40 37.37 -1.91 47.53
C THR A 40 37.62 -3.41 47.62
N LEU A 41 36.85 -4.23 46.90
CA LEU A 41 37.00 -5.70 46.94
C LEU A 41 37.02 -6.28 48.37
N LEU A 42 36.36 -5.63 49.33
CA LEU A 42 36.51 -5.91 50.76
C LEU A 42 36.25 -7.39 51.09
N PHE A 43 35.20 -7.97 50.51
CA PHE A 43 34.76 -9.34 50.80
C PHE A 43 35.25 -10.39 49.80
N ASN A 44 36.16 -10.04 48.87
CA ASN A 44 36.73 -11.00 47.91
C ASN A 44 37.43 -12.10 48.67
N THR A 45 37.11 -13.38 48.43
CA THR A 45 37.78 -14.52 49.08
C THR A 45 38.67 -15.26 48.09
N THR A 46 38.08 -15.71 46.97
CA THR A 46 38.77 -16.54 45.97
C THR A 46 38.71 -15.98 44.54
N GLY A 47 38.03 -14.85 44.33
CA GLY A 47 37.92 -14.20 43.03
C GLY A 47 39.27 -13.72 42.49
N ASN A 48 39.48 -13.91 41.18
CA ASN A 48 40.74 -13.62 40.51
C ASN A 48 40.60 -12.52 39.45
N ASN A 49 41.71 -11.84 39.17
CA ASN A 49 41.85 -10.91 38.04
C ASN A 49 40.79 -9.79 38.02
N ASN A 50 40.37 -9.32 39.18
CA ASN A 50 39.44 -8.20 39.29
C ASN A 50 40.18 -6.86 39.40
N THR A 51 39.65 -5.80 38.79
CA THR A 51 40.11 -4.42 38.97
C THR A 51 39.00 -3.60 39.61
N ALA A 52 39.23 -3.04 40.80
CA ALA A 52 38.27 -2.22 41.54
C ALA A 52 38.91 -0.89 41.97
N ILE A 53 38.36 0.23 41.52
CA ILE A 53 38.86 1.57 41.79
C ILE A 53 37.73 2.47 42.27
N GLY A 54 37.87 3.11 43.43
CA GLY A 54 36.88 4.01 44.03
C GLY A 54 36.23 3.44 45.29
N LYS A 55 35.72 4.31 46.16
CA LYS A 55 35.15 3.89 47.45
C LYS A 55 34.00 2.89 47.24
N TYR A 56 34.12 1.73 47.89
CA TYR A 56 33.15 0.62 47.83
C TYR A 56 32.98 -0.04 46.44
N ALA A 57 33.90 0.17 45.49
CA ALA A 57 33.85 -0.56 44.24
C ALA A 57 34.03 -2.06 44.48
N LEU A 58 33.13 -2.87 43.89
CA LEU A 58 33.14 -4.34 43.95
C LEU A 58 33.17 -4.93 45.38
N LEU A 59 32.53 -4.26 46.33
CA LEU A 59 32.65 -4.55 47.76
C LEU A 59 32.24 -5.97 48.16
N ASN A 60 31.10 -6.48 47.69
CA ASN A 60 30.55 -7.78 48.11
C ASN A 60 31.04 -8.98 47.28
N ASN A 61 32.03 -8.79 46.40
CA ASN A 61 32.54 -9.89 45.58
C ASN A 61 33.10 -10.97 46.48
N THR A 62 32.72 -12.24 46.31
CA THR A 62 33.28 -13.36 47.07
C THR A 62 34.15 -14.22 46.15
N THR A 63 33.57 -14.74 45.08
CA THR A 63 34.24 -15.63 44.12
C THR A 63 34.24 -15.12 42.67
N GLY A 64 33.51 -14.03 42.39
CA GLY A 64 33.47 -13.41 41.06
C GLY A 64 34.87 -13.02 40.55
N SER A 65 35.11 -13.19 39.26
CA SER A 65 36.42 -13.04 38.64
C SER A 65 36.35 -12.24 37.35
N ILE A 66 37.48 -11.69 36.90
CA ILE A 66 37.64 -11.01 35.60
C ILE A 66 36.72 -9.78 35.48
N SER A 67 36.44 -9.09 36.59
CA SER A 67 35.54 -7.92 36.59
C SER A 67 36.31 -6.60 36.75
N THR A 68 35.87 -5.56 36.07
CA THR A 68 36.37 -4.19 36.19
C THR A 68 35.29 -3.30 36.78
N ALA A 69 35.53 -2.71 37.96
CA ALA A 69 34.64 -1.81 38.66
C ALA A 69 35.36 -0.48 38.95
N VAL A 70 34.95 0.62 38.33
CA VAL A 70 35.59 1.94 38.49
C VAL A 70 34.52 2.97 38.83
N GLY A 71 34.57 3.54 40.02
CA GLY A 71 33.62 4.53 40.51
C GLY A 71 33.09 4.22 41.91
N HIS A 72 32.46 5.20 42.53
CA HIS A 72 31.81 5.01 43.82
C HIS A 72 30.67 4.00 43.70
N LEU A 73 30.70 2.95 44.52
CA LEU A 73 29.69 1.87 44.53
C LEU A 73 29.50 1.15 43.18
N ALA A 74 30.49 1.18 42.28
CA ALA A 74 30.42 0.40 41.04
C ALA A 74 30.44 -1.10 41.37
N LEU A 75 29.52 -1.86 40.78
CA LEU A 75 29.38 -3.31 40.95
C LEU A 75 29.28 -3.79 42.42
N TYR A 76 28.61 -2.99 43.25
CA TYR A 76 28.63 -3.11 44.72
C TYR A 76 28.12 -4.45 45.29
N LEU A 77 27.02 -5.01 44.77
CA LEU A 77 26.42 -6.25 45.29
C LEU A 77 26.91 -7.54 44.63
N ASN A 78 27.83 -7.48 43.66
CA ASN A 78 28.28 -8.67 42.94
C ASN A 78 28.99 -9.60 43.92
N SER A 79 28.57 -10.86 44.01
CA SER A 79 29.19 -11.90 44.84
C SER A 79 29.90 -12.96 43.98
N THR A 80 29.24 -13.49 42.97
CA THR A 80 29.77 -14.58 42.12
C THR A 80 29.84 -14.27 40.64
N GLY A 81 29.27 -13.14 40.18
CA GLY A 81 29.26 -12.76 38.77
C GLY A 81 30.67 -12.51 38.24
N THR A 82 30.89 -12.84 36.97
CA THR A 82 32.20 -12.81 36.32
C THR A 82 32.19 -11.97 35.04
N ALA A 83 33.36 -11.54 34.57
CA ALA A 83 33.51 -10.85 33.29
C ALA A 83 32.61 -9.59 33.14
N ASN A 84 32.43 -8.83 34.23
CA ASN A 84 31.59 -7.63 34.24
C ASN A 84 32.43 -6.36 34.16
N ILE A 85 31.98 -5.38 33.38
CA ILE A 85 32.53 -4.02 33.32
C ILE A 85 31.51 -3.06 33.93
N ALA A 86 31.89 -2.33 34.98
CA ALA A 86 31.08 -1.34 35.66
C ALA A 86 31.90 -0.05 35.88
N ILE A 87 31.69 0.97 35.07
CA ILE A 87 32.45 2.23 35.11
C ILE A 87 31.46 3.38 35.31
N GLY A 88 31.49 4.05 36.45
CA GLY A 88 30.59 5.14 36.81
C GLY A 88 30.05 4.99 38.23
N ASN A 89 29.52 6.09 38.77
CA ASN A 89 28.87 6.07 40.08
C ASN A 89 27.67 5.12 40.05
N THR A 90 27.63 4.13 40.95
CA THR A 90 26.57 3.11 41.05
C THR A 90 26.30 2.30 39.78
N ALA A 91 27.25 2.23 38.84
CA ALA A 91 27.12 1.36 37.68
C ALA A 91 26.98 -0.10 38.15
N LEU A 92 25.97 -0.81 37.62
CA LEU A 92 25.71 -2.23 37.89
C LEU A 92 25.54 -2.58 39.39
N PHE A 93 24.97 -1.65 40.18
CA PHE A 93 24.92 -1.72 41.64
C PHE A 93 24.26 -2.99 42.22
N ASN A 94 23.08 -3.37 41.72
CA ASN A 94 22.29 -4.49 42.29
C ASN A 94 22.59 -5.87 41.67
N ASN A 95 23.57 -5.98 40.76
CA ASN A 95 23.94 -7.27 40.21
C ASN A 95 24.60 -8.14 41.28
N THR A 96 24.07 -9.34 41.54
CA THR A 96 24.64 -10.27 42.53
C THR A 96 25.46 -11.39 41.91
N SER A 97 25.04 -11.94 40.78
CA SER A 97 25.63 -13.18 40.22
C SER A 97 25.67 -13.23 38.70
N LYS A 98 25.17 -12.21 38.00
CA LYS A 98 25.13 -12.21 36.54
C LYS A 98 26.48 -11.82 35.97
N SER A 99 26.77 -12.34 34.79
CA SER A 99 28.06 -12.26 34.13
C SER A 99 27.91 -11.64 32.73
N GLU A 100 29.04 -11.26 32.13
CA GLU A 100 29.13 -10.77 30.75
C GLU A 100 28.34 -9.45 30.53
N LEU A 101 28.48 -8.51 31.47
CA LEU A 101 27.78 -7.23 31.43
C LEU A 101 28.72 -6.07 31.18
N VAL A 102 28.27 -5.09 30.41
CA VAL A 102 28.96 -3.82 30.22
C VAL A 102 28.07 -2.68 30.71
N ALA A 103 28.48 -1.97 31.74
CA ALA A 103 27.78 -0.84 32.34
C ALA A 103 28.75 0.35 32.46
N VAL A 104 28.65 1.32 31.56
CA VAL A 104 29.52 2.51 31.54
C VAL A 104 28.65 3.75 31.63
N GLY A 105 28.62 4.43 32.77
CA GLY A 105 27.82 5.61 33.05
C GLY A 105 27.22 5.59 34.45
N ASP A 106 26.82 6.77 34.95
CA ASP A 106 26.10 6.88 36.22
C ASP A 106 24.82 6.04 36.20
N SER A 107 24.70 5.11 37.16
CA SER A 107 23.57 4.18 37.31
C SER A 107 23.23 3.34 36.06
N ALA A 108 24.18 3.11 35.14
CA ALA A 108 23.98 2.17 34.04
C ALA A 108 23.73 0.76 34.61
N LEU A 109 22.69 0.06 34.12
CA LEU A 109 22.28 -1.28 34.60
C LEU A 109 22.05 -1.40 36.12
N PHE A 110 21.67 -0.32 36.79
CA PHE A 110 21.59 -0.26 38.26
C PHE A 110 20.78 -1.41 38.91
N ASN A 111 19.64 -1.80 38.33
CA ASN A 111 18.76 -2.86 38.85
C ASN A 111 18.99 -4.26 38.25
N ASN A 112 20.00 -4.43 37.39
CA ASN A 112 20.19 -5.65 36.62
C ASN A 112 20.35 -6.88 37.53
N GLY A 113 19.53 -7.91 37.29
CA GLY A 113 19.57 -9.17 38.02
C GLY A 113 18.57 -9.29 39.17
N ILE A 114 17.85 -8.22 39.54
CA ILE A 114 16.82 -8.30 40.57
C ILE A 114 15.70 -9.27 40.14
N GLY A 115 15.42 -10.27 40.98
CA GLY A 115 14.37 -11.27 40.72
C GLY A 115 14.73 -12.32 39.65
N ALA A 116 15.96 -12.31 39.12
CA ALA A 116 16.38 -13.29 38.14
C ALA A 116 16.56 -14.68 38.77
N SER A 117 15.77 -15.66 38.34
CA SER A 117 15.81 -17.05 38.80
C SER A 117 16.44 -18.03 37.80
N LEU A 118 16.59 -17.61 36.54
CA LEU A 118 17.16 -18.43 35.47
C LEU A 118 18.57 -17.94 35.09
N ALA A 119 19.39 -18.87 34.59
CA ALA A 119 20.79 -18.60 34.26
C ALA A 119 20.94 -17.53 33.16
N PHE A 120 20.06 -17.56 32.15
CA PHE A 120 20.10 -16.63 31.01
C PHE A 120 19.55 -15.23 31.32
N GLN A 121 18.74 -15.08 32.38
CA GLN A 121 18.13 -13.78 32.70
C GLN A 121 19.18 -12.76 33.14
N ALA A 122 19.01 -11.52 32.69
CA ALA A 122 19.86 -10.38 33.04
C ALA A 122 21.35 -10.55 32.66
N THR A 123 21.64 -11.36 31.64
CA THR A 123 22.97 -11.56 31.08
C THR A 123 23.13 -10.83 29.74
N GLN A 124 24.38 -10.62 29.31
CA GLN A 124 24.72 -10.13 27.97
C GLN A 124 24.13 -8.74 27.64
N ASN A 125 23.96 -7.89 28.65
CA ASN A 125 23.50 -6.52 28.46
C ASN A 125 24.70 -5.56 28.35
N THR A 126 24.65 -4.69 27.35
CA THR A 126 25.59 -3.56 27.17
C THR A 126 24.84 -2.25 27.37
N ALA A 127 25.24 -1.46 28.35
CA ALA A 127 24.71 -0.14 28.66
C ALA A 127 25.86 0.87 28.73
N VAL A 128 25.89 1.79 27.77
CA VAL A 128 26.89 2.87 27.69
C VAL A 128 26.17 4.22 27.66
N GLY A 129 26.25 4.94 28.76
CA GLY A 129 25.65 6.24 29.01
C GLY A 129 24.86 6.28 30.32
N ALA A 130 24.67 7.48 30.85
CA ALA A 130 24.02 7.64 32.16
C ALA A 130 22.57 7.13 32.11
N LYS A 131 22.23 6.30 33.12
CA LYS A 131 20.92 5.68 33.34
C LYS A 131 20.44 4.75 32.21
N SER A 132 21.32 4.33 31.31
CA SER A 132 20.97 3.34 30.29
C SER A 132 20.68 1.97 30.93
N LEU A 133 19.57 1.35 30.54
CA LEU A 133 19.05 0.10 31.14
C LEU A 133 18.90 0.16 32.68
N LYS A 134 18.70 1.34 33.27
CA LYS A 134 18.68 1.53 34.74
C LYS A 134 17.71 0.60 35.45
N SER A 135 16.52 0.37 34.89
CA SER A 135 15.46 -0.44 35.53
C SER A 135 15.44 -1.92 35.10
N ASN A 136 16.40 -2.35 34.28
CA ASN A 136 16.49 -3.74 33.81
C ASN A 136 16.54 -4.69 34.99
N THR A 137 15.64 -5.67 35.06
CA THR A 137 15.61 -6.68 36.12
C THR A 137 16.04 -8.03 35.57
N THR A 138 15.31 -8.56 34.59
CA THR A 138 15.56 -9.89 33.99
C THR A 138 15.81 -9.87 32.49
N GLY A 139 15.59 -8.73 31.82
CA GLY A 139 15.88 -8.56 30.39
C GLY A 139 17.32 -8.88 30.03
N SER A 140 17.55 -9.54 28.91
CA SER A 140 18.86 -10.07 28.50
C SER A 140 19.20 -9.71 27.06
N SER A 141 20.48 -9.76 26.69
CA SER A 141 20.94 -9.48 25.32
C SER A 141 20.55 -8.09 24.79
N ASN A 142 20.46 -7.07 25.65
CA ASN A 142 20.13 -5.71 25.23
C ASN A 142 21.37 -4.85 25.02
N THR A 143 21.40 -4.05 23.96
CA THR A 143 22.43 -3.02 23.71
C THR A 143 21.80 -1.64 23.82
N ALA A 144 22.29 -0.79 24.73
CA ALA A 144 21.77 0.54 25.02
C ALA A 144 22.93 1.56 25.05
N ILE A 145 23.02 2.41 24.02
CA ILE A 145 24.12 3.38 23.87
C ILE A 145 23.56 4.80 23.74
N GLY A 146 23.81 5.65 24.73
CA GLY A 146 23.31 7.03 24.80
C GLY A 146 22.84 7.42 26.20
N PHE A 147 22.31 8.63 26.34
CA PHE A 147 21.70 9.08 27.59
C PHE A 147 20.28 8.54 27.71
N GLN A 148 19.96 7.91 28.85
CA GLN A 148 18.61 7.43 29.14
C GLN A 148 18.02 6.52 28.04
N VAL A 149 18.79 5.52 27.61
CA VAL A 149 18.33 4.52 26.64
C VAL A 149 17.76 3.30 27.36
N LEU A 150 16.60 2.79 26.92
CA LEU A 150 15.95 1.61 27.53
C LEU A 150 15.76 1.73 29.07
N VAL A 151 15.49 2.95 29.57
CA VAL A 151 15.49 3.25 31.02
C VAL A 151 14.53 2.37 31.80
N PHE A 152 13.34 2.14 31.24
CA PHE A 152 12.27 1.39 31.89
C PHE A 152 12.21 -0.09 31.48
N ASN A 153 13.20 -0.60 30.73
CA ASN A 153 13.19 -2.02 30.36
C ASN A 153 13.22 -2.86 31.62
N ASN A 154 12.28 -3.78 31.81
CA ASN A 154 12.26 -4.68 32.96
C ASN A 154 12.66 -6.08 32.50
N THR A 155 11.91 -6.62 31.55
CA THR A 155 12.03 -8.02 31.11
C THR A 155 12.34 -8.16 29.63
N GLY A 156 12.29 -7.06 28.86
CA GLY A 156 12.51 -7.08 27.41
C GLY A 156 13.90 -7.59 27.04
N TYR A 157 14.01 -8.38 25.98
CA TYR A 157 15.27 -8.99 25.53
C TYR A 157 15.57 -8.72 24.05
N SER A 158 16.86 -8.84 23.70
CA SER A 158 17.35 -8.67 22.32
C SER A 158 17.02 -7.31 21.70
N ASN A 159 16.93 -6.24 22.49
CA ASN A 159 16.74 -4.89 21.97
C ASN A 159 18.08 -4.20 21.70
N THR A 160 18.19 -3.50 20.58
CA THR A 160 19.34 -2.66 20.23
C THR A 160 18.88 -1.21 20.12
N ALA A 161 19.42 -0.33 20.95
CA ALA A 161 18.98 1.06 21.06
C ALA A 161 20.20 2.00 21.10
N THR A 162 20.26 2.97 20.19
CA THR A 162 21.34 3.97 20.12
C THR A 162 20.77 5.38 19.93
N GLY A 163 21.22 6.33 20.74
CA GLY A 163 20.77 7.73 20.70
C GLY A 163 19.94 8.09 21.93
N SER A 164 20.01 9.36 22.33
CA SER A 164 19.35 9.86 23.56
C SER A 164 17.85 9.55 23.56
N HIS A 165 17.37 8.94 24.66
CA HIS A 165 15.98 8.53 24.85
C HIS A 165 15.42 7.53 23.81
N SER A 166 16.29 6.81 23.09
CA SER A 166 15.86 5.70 22.24
C SER A 166 15.27 4.57 23.09
N LEU A 167 14.10 4.04 22.71
CA LEU A 167 13.37 2.99 23.45
C LEU A 167 13.13 3.31 24.94
N PHE A 168 13.01 4.60 25.30
CA PHE A 168 12.97 5.07 26.69
C PHE A 168 11.93 4.35 27.58
N SER A 169 10.71 4.18 27.06
CA SER A 169 9.57 3.63 27.82
C SER A 169 9.41 2.11 27.74
N ASN A 170 10.28 1.40 27.01
CA ASN A 170 10.15 -0.05 26.80
C ASN A 170 10.11 -0.77 28.13
N THR A 171 9.11 -1.60 28.40
CA THR A 171 9.04 -2.39 29.65
C THR A 171 9.29 -3.88 29.39
N SER A 172 8.62 -4.43 28.37
CA SER A 172 8.68 -5.86 28.03
C SER A 172 8.75 -6.13 26.53
N GLY A 173 8.90 -5.10 25.70
CA GLY A 173 9.06 -5.27 24.25
C GLY A 173 10.40 -5.94 23.92
N ASP A 174 10.37 -6.84 22.95
CA ASP A 174 11.49 -7.68 22.55
C ASP A 174 11.89 -7.43 21.10
N GLN A 175 13.16 -7.70 20.79
CA GLN A 175 13.68 -7.73 19.41
C GLN A 175 13.48 -6.41 18.65
N ASN A 176 13.53 -5.27 19.35
CA ASN A 176 13.41 -3.96 18.72
C ASN A 176 14.79 -3.36 18.40
N THR A 177 14.92 -2.73 17.24
CA THR A 177 16.08 -1.93 16.85
C THR A 177 15.68 -0.47 16.76
N ALA A 178 16.29 0.40 17.57
CA ALA A 178 16.02 1.83 17.58
C ALA A 178 17.33 2.63 17.48
N THR A 179 17.42 3.55 16.52
CA THR A 179 18.61 4.39 16.32
C THR A 179 18.18 5.82 15.97
N GLY A 180 18.56 6.78 16.82
CA GLY A 180 18.21 8.19 16.68
C GLY A 180 17.59 8.76 17.94
N TYR A 181 17.60 10.08 18.06
CA TYR A 181 17.00 10.81 19.19
C TYR A 181 15.50 10.50 19.27
N GLU A 182 15.04 10.02 20.44
CA GLU A 182 13.64 9.64 20.70
C GLU A 182 13.05 8.63 19.68
N SER A 183 13.90 7.84 19.02
CA SER A 183 13.42 6.72 18.21
C SER A 183 12.72 5.70 19.11
N LEU A 184 11.49 5.32 18.74
CA LEU A 184 10.69 4.32 19.45
C LEU A 184 10.46 4.64 20.96
N TYR A 185 10.41 5.93 21.31
CA TYR A 185 10.40 6.45 22.68
C TYR A 185 9.31 5.86 23.59
N SER A 186 8.08 5.74 23.08
CA SER A 186 6.90 5.36 23.88
C SER A 186 6.61 3.85 23.88
N ASN A 187 7.46 3.01 23.28
CA ASN A 187 7.19 1.57 23.20
C ASN A 187 7.03 0.99 24.59
N ILE A 188 6.00 0.17 24.82
CA ILE A 188 5.76 -0.50 26.10
C ILE A 188 6.05 -1.99 25.93
N SER A 189 5.33 -2.64 25.00
CA SER A 189 5.39 -4.09 24.76
C SER A 189 5.47 -4.48 23.28
N GLY A 190 5.52 -3.50 22.37
CA GLY A 190 5.67 -3.77 20.95
C GLY A 190 6.98 -4.52 20.66
N THR A 191 6.93 -5.47 19.73
CA THR A 191 8.05 -6.35 19.39
C THR A 191 8.44 -6.24 17.92
N ASN A 192 9.67 -6.63 17.60
CA ASN A 192 10.14 -6.74 16.21
C ASN A 192 10.02 -5.42 15.41
N ASN A 193 10.17 -4.27 16.06
CA ASN A 193 10.14 -2.98 15.39
C ASN A 193 11.56 -2.50 15.02
N ILE A 194 11.69 -1.86 13.87
CA ILE A 194 12.90 -1.17 13.43
C ILE A 194 12.58 0.32 13.31
N ALA A 195 13.26 1.18 14.07
CA ALA A 195 13.08 2.63 14.05
C ALA A 195 14.43 3.34 13.90
N MET A 196 14.73 3.86 12.71
CA MET A 196 15.98 4.58 12.43
C MET A 196 15.70 6.00 11.95
N GLY A 197 16.01 6.99 12.77
CA GLY A 197 15.79 8.41 12.47
C GLY A 197 15.37 9.22 13.69
N PHE A 198 15.39 10.55 13.56
CA PHE A 198 14.87 11.45 14.59
C PHE A 198 13.36 11.22 14.77
N GLN A 199 12.95 10.83 15.99
CA GLN A 199 11.55 10.56 16.33
C GLN A 199 10.85 9.55 15.41
N ALA A 200 11.60 8.62 14.81
CA ALA A 200 11.02 7.51 14.07
C ALA A 200 10.22 6.63 15.02
N LEU A 201 8.98 6.31 14.66
CA LEU A 201 8.08 5.43 15.42
C LEU A 201 7.87 5.86 16.89
N LYS A 202 7.99 7.17 17.17
CA LYS A 202 8.09 7.75 18.52
C LYS A 202 6.94 7.34 19.44
N LEU A 203 5.69 7.41 18.98
CA LEU A 203 4.50 7.22 19.82
C LEU A 203 4.03 5.77 19.92
N ASN A 204 4.75 4.80 19.35
CA ASN A 204 4.32 3.39 19.33
C ASN A 204 4.24 2.87 20.75
N THR A 205 3.12 2.28 21.16
CA THR A 205 2.97 1.69 22.51
C THR A 205 3.00 0.17 22.46
N ASN A 206 2.22 -0.43 21.54
CA ASN A 206 2.02 -1.87 21.44
C ASN A 206 2.16 -2.41 20.00
N GLY A 207 2.26 -1.53 19.01
CA GLY A 207 2.45 -1.92 17.62
C GLY A 207 3.72 -2.77 17.45
N SER A 208 3.63 -3.80 16.63
CA SER A 208 4.71 -4.75 16.38
C SER A 208 5.00 -4.89 14.89
N GLN A 209 6.18 -5.39 14.55
CA GLN A 209 6.57 -5.68 13.17
C GLN A 209 6.55 -4.45 12.25
N ASN A 210 6.81 -3.25 12.79
CA ASN A 210 6.88 -2.02 12.01
C ASN A 210 8.32 -1.67 11.64
N ILE A 211 8.53 -1.16 10.42
CA ILE A 211 9.80 -0.62 9.94
C ILE A 211 9.63 0.86 9.67
N ALA A 212 10.37 1.72 10.36
CA ALA A 212 10.34 3.17 10.24
C ALA A 212 11.76 3.72 10.00
N LEU A 213 12.09 4.03 8.75
CA LEU A 213 13.39 4.53 8.33
C LEU A 213 13.26 5.96 7.81
N GLY A 214 13.68 6.94 8.61
CA GLY A 214 13.59 8.36 8.29
C GLY A 214 13.09 9.20 9.46
N SER A 215 13.34 10.50 9.40
CA SER A 215 12.83 11.42 10.42
C SER A 215 11.30 11.42 10.41
N PHE A 216 10.69 11.26 11.58
CA PHE A 216 9.23 11.21 11.78
C PHE A 216 8.49 10.10 11.01
N ALA A 217 9.19 9.11 10.45
CA ALA A 217 8.55 7.95 9.82
C ALA A 217 7.72 7.20 10.87
N LEU A 218 6.44 6.94 10.58
CA LEU A 218 5.46 6.37 11.53
C LEU A 218 5.40 7.07 12.90
N GLY A 219 5.71 8.37 12.96
CA GLY A 219 5.89 9.10 14.23
C GLY A 219 4.67 9.06 15.17
N ALA A 220 3.46 9.00 14.61
CA ALA A 220 2.20 8.97 15.35
C ALA A 220 1.63 7.56 15.63
N ASN A 221 2.30 6.48 15.20
CA ASN A 221 1.78 5.11 15.37
C ASN A 221 1.61 4.80 16.84
N THR A 222 0.46 4.30 17.28
CA THR A 222 0.25 3.86 18.67
C THR A 222 0.11 2.34 18.73
N THR A 223 -0.80 1.77 17.95
CA THR A 223 -1.11 0.33 17.96
C THR A 223 -0.98 -0.38 16.62
N GLY A 224 -0.77 0.36 15.53
CA GLY A 224 -0.66 -0.23 14.19
C GLY A 224 0.50 -1.22 14.07
N PHE A 225 0.32 -2.29 13.28
CA PHE A 225 1.30 -3.34 13.08
C PHE A 225 1.56 -3.61 11.58
N ASN A 226 2.69 -4.27 11.28
CA ASN A 226 3.11 -4.63 9.91
C ASN A 226 3.24 -3.44 8.94
N ASN A 227 3.58 -2.25 9.42
CA ASN A 227 3.75 -1.09 8.56
C ASN A 227 5.22 -0.90 8.16
N ILE A 228 5.47 -0.55 6.90
CA ILE A 228 6.77 -0.14 6.38
C ILE A 228 6.69 1.33 6.00
N ALA A 229 7.51 2.18 6.62
CA ALA A 229 7.68 3.59 6.29
C ALA A 229 9.16 3.88 6.04
N MET A 230 9.51 4.24 4.81
CA MET A 230 10.87 4.65 4.45
C MET A 230 10.84 6.02 3.77
N GLY A 231 11.41 7.02 4.42
CA GLY A 231 11.40 8.41 3.98
C GLY A 231 10.99 9.35 5.10
N HIS A 232 11.34 10.63 4.95
CA HIS A 232 10.90 11.66 5.89
C HIS A 232 9.37 11.72 5.91
N PHE A 233 8.78 11.55 7.08
CA PHE A 233 7.34 11.62 7.32
C PHE A 233 6.50 10.60 6.53
N GLY A 234 7.08 9.46 6.13
CA GLY A 234 6.31 8.33 5.59
C GLY A 234 5.37 7.77 6.67
N LEU A 235 4.08 7.60 6.36
CA LEU A 235 3.05 7.21 7.34
C LEU A 235 3.04 8.07 8.63
N GLY A 236 3.46 9.34 8.56
CA GLY A 236 3.72 10.17 9.74
C GLY A 236 2.53 10.33 10.69
N SER A 237 1.29 10.24 10.18
CA SER A 237 0.05 10.40 10.95
C SER A 237 -0.66 9.09 11.30
N ASN A 238 -0.10 7.93 10.92
CA ASN A 238 -0.74 6.64 11.15
C ASN A 238 -0.86 6.40 12.63
N SER A 239 -2.06 6.18 13.16
CA SER A 239 -2.28 5.89 14.58
C SER A 239 -2.52 4.40 14.82
N ALA A 240 -3.37 3.78 14.00
CA ALA A 240 -3.76 2.37 14.18
C ALA A 240 -3.85 1.55 12.88
N GLY A 241 -3.61 2.15 11.72
CA GLY A 241 -3.64 1.44 10.44
C GLY A 241 -2.55 0.36 10.35
N ASN A 242 -2.85 -0.71 9.62
CA ASN A 242 -2.05 -1.92 9.54
C ASN A 242 -1.70 -2.28 8.09
N ASP A 243 -0.63 -3.07 7.94
CA ASP A 243 -0.20 -3.64 6.66
C ASP A 243 0.03 -2.58 5.56
N ASN A 244 0.45 -1.36 5.92
CA ASN A 244 0.73 -0.30 4.96
C ASN A 244 2.20 -0.25 4.57
N THR A 245 2.48 -0.02 3.29
CA THR A 245 3.84 0.24 2.77
C THR A 245 3.91 1.66 2.22
N ALA A 246 4.82 2.48 2.75
CA ALA A 246 5.04 3.87 2.37
C ALA A 246 6.54 4.13 2.15
N ILE A 247 6.96 4.21 0.89
CA ILE A 247 8.35 4.39 0.49
C ILE A 247 8.47 5.68 -0.32
N GLY A 248 9.06 6.71 0.26
CA GLY A 248 9.22 8.03 -0.35
C GLY A 248 8.99 9.15 0.66
N PHE A 249 9.44 10.36 0.31
CA PHE A 249 9.16 11.55 1.11
C PHE A 249 7.64 11.80 1.15
N GLN A 250 7.08 11.86 2.36
CA GLN A 250 5.64 12.05 2.61
C GLN A 250 4.71 11.04 1.91
N ALA A 251 5.18 9.83 1.58
CA ALA A 251 4.30 8.76 1.14
C ALA A 251 3.32 8.38 2.27
N LEU A 252 2.02 8.30 1.96
CA LEU A 252 0.95 8.00 2.93
C LEU A 252 0.91 8.90 4.18
N SER A 253 1.42 10.14 4.09
CA SER A 253 1.71 10.97 5.28
C SER A 253 0.51 11.27 6.19
N ALA A 254 -0.70 11.32 5.64
CA ALA A 254 -1.93 11.65 6.37
C ALA A 254 -2.75 10.42 6.81
N ASN A 255 -2.30 9.19 6.50
CA ASN A 255 -3.05 7.98 6.83
C ASN A 255 -3.23 7.92 8.34
N SER A 256 -4.45 7.78 8.84
CA SER A 256 -4.71 7.69 10.28
C SER A 256 -5.03 6.25 10.67
N VAL A 257 -5.95 5.61 9.95
CA VAL A 257 -6.44 4.25 10.24
C VAL A 257 -6.61 3.37 9.00
N GLY A 258 -6.30 3.87 7.80
CA GLY A 258 -6.41 3.07 6.58
C GLY A 258 -5.45 1.88 6.59
N ASP A 259 -5.92 0.73 6.09
CA ASP A 259 -5.17 -0.52 6.05
C ASP A 259 -4.78 -0.92 4.62
N LYS A 260 -3.71 -1.72 4.50
CA LYS A 260 -3.31 -2.40 3.25
C LYS A 260 -3.04 -1.48 2.06
N ASN A 261 -2.58 -0.27 2.32
CA ASN A 261 -2.20 0.65 1.25
C ASN A 261 -0.71 0.49 0.92
N THR A 262 -0.39 0.49 -0.38
CA THR A 262 0.98 0.55 -0.88
C THR A 262 1.20 1.87 -1.61
N ALA A 263 2.16 2.67 -1.16
CA ALA A 263 2.58 3.92 -1.77
C ALA A 263 4.10 3.96 -1.94
N VAL A 264 4.55 4.03 -3.18
CA VAL A 264 5.96 4.08 -3.53
C VAL A 264 6.18 5.30 -4.42
N GLY A 265 6.81 6.35 -3.89
CA GLY A 265 7.11 7.59 -4.60
C GLY A 265 6.95 8.83 -3.73
N TYR A 266 7.43 9.97 -4.26
CA TYR A 266 7.27 11.28 -3.62
C TYR A 266 5.79 11.65 -3.51
N ARG A 267 5.28 11.85 -2.29
CA ARG A 267 3.89 12.22 -2.00
C ARG A 267 2.83 11.28 -2.61
N SER A 268 3.18 10.01 -2.84
CA SER A 268 2.22 8.99 -3.27
C SER A 268 1.20 8.74 -2.15
N LEU A 269 -0.11 8.78 -2.47
CA LEU A 269 -1.21 8.65 -1.50
C LEU A 269 -1.12 9.62 -0.29
N ALA A 270 -0.50 10.79 -0.45
CA ALA A 270 -0.12 11.65 0.69
C ALA A 270 -1.29 12.09 1.58
N LYS A 271 -2.50 12.29 1.01
CA LYS A 271 -3.71 12.74 1.74
C LYS A 271 -4.66 11.61 2.14
N ASN A 272 -4.29 10.32 1.93
CA ASN A 272 -5.13 9.20 2.34
C ASN A 272 -5.34 9.28 3.85
N THR A 273 -6.59 9.27 4.33
CA THR A 273 -6.89 9.30 5.76
C THR A 273 -7.38 7.93 6.23
N THR A 274 -8.42 7.40 5.58
CA THR A 274 -9.05 6.12 5.94
C THR A 274 -9.25 5.17 4.76
N GLY A 275 -8.82 5.56 3.55
CA GLY A 275 -8.90 4.69 2.38
C GLY A 275 -8.09 3.41 2.59
N ILE A 276 -8.55 2.31 2.00
CA ILE A 276 -7.97 0.96 2.18
C ILE A 276 -7.66 0.30 0.83
N ASP A 277 -6.73 -0.65 0.85
CA ASP A 277 -6.41 -1.50 -0.30
C ASP A 277 -6.08 -0.70 -1.57
N ASN A 278 -5.41 0.45 -1.44
CA ASN A 278 -4.94 1.23 -2.58
C ASN A 278 -3.47 0.91 -2.90
N THR A 279 -3.13 0.83 -4.19
CA THR A 279 -1.76 0.70 -4.68
C THR A 279 -1.42 1.92 -5.51
N ALA A 280 -0.35 2.64 -5.15
CA ALA A 280 0.12 3.85 -5.79
C ALA A 280 1.64 3.77 -6.02
N ASN A 281 2.07 3.80 -7.27
CA ASN A 281 3.47 3.69 -7.65
C ASN A 281 3.86 4.84 -8.59
N GLY A 282 4.62 5.81 -8.09
CA GLY A 282 5.01 7.02 -8.82
C GLY A 282 4.95 8.27 -7.94
N ALA A 283 5.49 9.37 -8.45
CA ALA A 283 5.37 10.65 -7.77
C ALA A 283 3.97 11.22 -7.97
N PHE A 284 3.37 11.72 -6.87
CA PHE A 284 2.02 12.30 -6.83
C PHE A 284 0.90 11.35 -7.29
N THR A 285 1.15 10.04 -7.33
CA THR A 285 0.13 9.05 -7.65
C THR A 285 -0.90 9.00 -6.53
N LEU A 286 -2.20 9.08 -6.86
CA LEU A 286 -3.29 9.05 -5.87
C LEU A 286 -3.18 10.11 -4.75
N GLU A 287 -2.48 11.24 -4.99
CA GLU A 287 -2.11 12.18 -3.93
C GLU A 287 -3.31 12.70 -3.11
N ASP A 288 -4.41 13.05 -3.78
CA ASP A 288 -5.60 13.63 -3.16
C ASP A 288 -6.60 12.61 -2.60
N ASN A 289 -6.29 11.30 -2.67
CA ASN A 289 -7.19 10.26 -2.16
C ASN A 289 -7.38 10.48 -0.67
N THR A 290 -8.62 10.56 -0.20
CA THR A 290 -8.91 10.70 1.24
C THR A 290 -9.48 9.39 1.79
N ILE A 291 -10.55 8.90 1.18
CA ILE A 291 -11.29 7.71 1.65
C ILE A 291 -11.53 6.66 0.54
N GLY A 292 -11.11 6.93 -0.70
CA GLY A 292 -11.23 5.99 -1.81
C GLY A 292 -10.49 4.68 -1.53
N TYR A 293 -10.97 3.58 -2.10
CA TYR A 293 -10.48 2.22 -1.82
C TYR A 293 -10.41 1.36 -3.08
N PHE A 294 -9.62 0.28 -3.05
CA PHE A 294 -9.37 -0.60 -4.20
C PHE A 294 -8.88 0.13 -5.47
N ASN A 295 -8.17 1.25 -5.34
CA ASN A 295 -7.57 1.91 -6.50
C ASN A 295 -6.16 1.38 -6.75
N THR A 296 -5.82 1.12 -8.01
CA THR A 296 -4.46 0.76 -8.45
C THR A 296 -3.99 1.80 -9.44
N ALA A 297 -2.93 2.52 -9.12
CA ALA A 297 -2.36 3.56 -9.97
C ALA A 297 -0.84 3.46 -10.06
N SER A 298 -0.31 3.64 -11.27
CA SER A 298 1.11 3.58 -11.60
C SER A 298 1.46 4.67 -12.62
N GLY A 299 2.45 5.50 -12.31
CA GLY A 299 2.88 6.62 -13.14
C GLY A 299 2.81 7.99 -12.45
N TYR A 300 3.58 8.95 -12.96
CA TYR A 300 3.57 10.33 -12.49
C TYR A 300 2.15 10.93 -12.61
N GLU A 301 1.60 11.43 -11.49
CA GLU A 301 0.25 12.01 -11.40
C GLU A 301 -0.89 11.08 -11.85
N ALA A 302 -0.69 9.75 -11.88
CA ALA A 302 -1.78 8.81 -12.13
C ALA A 302 -2.82 8.88 -10.99
N LEU A 303 -4.10 9.05 -11.35
CA LEU A 303 -5.22 9.23 -10.42
C LEU A 303 -5.06 10.39 -9.40
N LEU A 304 -4.26 11.42 -9.73
CA LEU A 304 -3.86 12.50 -8.83
C LEU A 304 -5.01 13.06 -7.97
N SER A 305 -6.10 13.47 -8.60
CA SER A 305 -7.22 14.18 -7.96
C SER A 305 -8.31 13.27 -7.38
N ASN A 306 -8.11 11.95 -7.32
CA ASN A 306 -9.12 11.04 -6.76
C ASN A 306 -9.34 11.39 -5.31
N THR A 307 -10.58 11.62 -4.87
CA THR A 307 -10.89 11.93 -3.47
C THR A 307 -11.61 10.76 -2.81
N THR A 308 -12.69 10.28 -3.42
CA THR A 308 -13.55 9.21 -2.91
C THR A 308 -13.80 8.08 -3.92
N GLY A 309 -13.34 8.23 -5.17
CA GLY A 309 -13.48 7.20 -6.20
C GLY A 309 -12.82 5.88 -5.79
N PHE A 310 -13.38 4.77 -6.24
CA PHE A 310 -12.97 3.43 -5.84
C PHE A 310 -12.90 2.46 -7.02
N GLY A 311 -12.09 1.41 -6.88
CA GLY A 311 -11.98 0.37 -7.91
C GLY A 311 -11.40 0.84 -9.23
N ASN A 312 -10.66 1.97 -9.26
CA ASN A 312 -10.07 2.48 -10.49
C ASN A 312 -8.69 1.84 -10.76
N THR A 313 -8.37 1.62 -12.03
CA THR A 313 -7.03 1.22 -12.51
C THR A 313 -6.48 2.31 -13.42
N ALA A 314 -5.32 2.89 -13.08
CA ALA A 314 -4.65 3.93 -13.87
C ALA A 314 -3.17 3.59 -14.07
N ASP A 315 -2.79 3.14 -15.26
CA ASP A 315 -1.41 2.80 -15.58
C ASP A 315 -0.89 3.70 -16.71
N GLY A 316 -0.01 4.63 -16.38
CA GLY A 316 0.54 5.63 -17.28
C GLY A 316 0.66 7.02 -16.65
N VAL A 317 1.55 7.85 -17.21
CA VAL A 317 1.70 9.25 -16.79
C VAL A 317 0.37 9.97 -17.00
N GLN A 318 -0.16 10.59 -15.94
CA GLN A 318 -1.43 11.34 -15.97
C GLN A 318 -2.67 10.52 -16.38
N ALA A 319 -2.62 9.18 -16.30
CA ALA A 319 -3.80 8.34 -16.48
C ALA A 319 -4.86 8.67 -15.41
N LEU A 320 -6.11 8.94 -15.83
CA LEU A 320 -7.23 9.33 -14.96
C LEU A 320 -6.91 10.52 -14.01
N ARG A 321 -5.98 11.40 -14.40
CA ARG A 321 -5.41 12.45 -13.53
C ARG A 321 -6.43 13.26 -12.74
N ILE A 322 -7.54 13.65 -13.38
CA ILE A 322 -8.55 14.55 -12.80
C ILE A 322 -9.82 13.82 -12.32
N ASN A 323 -9.79 12.48 -12.24
CA ASN A 323 -10.90 11.73 -11.68
C ASN A 323 -11.01 12.05 -10.19
N THR A 324 -12.18 12.53 -9.74
CA THR A 324 -12.42 12.93 -8.34
C THR A 324 -13.27 11.90 -7.59
N THR A 325 -14.36 11.43 -8.18
CA THR A 325 -15.33 10.52 -7.54
C THR A 325 -15.74 9.33 -8.42
N GLY A 326 -15.33 9.31 -9.68
CA GLY A 326 -15.63 8.22 -10.61
C GLY A 326 -15.04 6.90 -10.12
N PHE A 327 -15.76 5.81 -10.33
CA PHE A 327 -15.40 4.49 -9.85
C PHE A 327 -15.35 3.46 -10.98
N ARG A 328 -14.60 2.37 -10.77
CA ARG A 328 -14.46 1.26 -11.73
C ARG A 328 -13.98 1.68 -13.11
N ASN A 329 -13.20 2.75 -13.21
CA ASN A 329 -12.59 3.16 -14.46
C ASN A 329 -11.26 2.44 -14.67
N THR A 330 -10.96 2.05 -15.90
CA THR A 330 -9.67 1.51 -16.33
C THR A 330 -9.04 2.45 -17.35
N ALA A 331 -7.84 2.94 -17.07
CA ALA A 331 -7.06 3.77 -17.98
C ALA A 331 -5.64 3.23 -18.10
N ILE A 332 -5.24 2.89 -19.33
CA ILE A 332 -3.92 2.34 -19.60
C ILE A 332 -3.29 3.14 -20.75
N GLY A 333 -2.19 3.83 -20.47
CA GLY A 333 -1.49 4.73 -21.40
C GLY A 333 -1.32 6.13 -20.83
N THR A 334 -0.33 6.86 -21.36
CA THR A 334 -0.11 8.27 -21.00
C THR A 334 -1.34 9.11 -21.33
N SER A 335 -1.84 9.82 -20.33
CA SER A 335 -3.05 10.65 -20.38
C SER A 335 -4.33 9.87 -20.72
N ALA A 336 -4.35 8.54 -20.66
CA ALA A 336 -5.58 7.76 -20.84
C ALA A 336 -6.64 8.18 -19.80
N GLY A 337 -7.86 8.44 -20.23
CA GLY A 337 -8.96 8.84 -19.36
C GLY A 337 -8.77 10.19 -18.66
N SER A 338 -7.83 11.05 -19.07
CA SER A 338 -7.53 12.32 -18.37
C SER A 338 -8.64 13.37 -18.42
N PHE A 339 -9.79 13.09 -19.04
CA PHE A 339 -11.01 13.91 -19.00
C PHE A 339 -12.10 13.33 -18.11
N ILE A 340 -11.92 12.13 -17.54
CA ILE A 340 -12.88 11.53 -16.62
C ILE A 340 -12.79 12.26 -15.27
N ILE A 341 -13.88 12.90 -14.84
CA ILE A 341 -13.95 13.62 -13.56
C ILE A 341 -14.83 12.86 -12.56
N THR A 342 -16.03 12.47 -12.97
CA THR A 342 -17.02 11.78 -12.10
C THR A 342 -17.66 10.55 -12.74
N SER A 343 -17.47 10.35 -14.05
CA SER A 343 -18.00 9.20 -14.77
C SER A 343 -17.40 7.88 -14.27
N SER A 344 -18.15 6.80 -14.42
CA SER A 344 -17.78 5.50 -13.88
C SER A 344 -17.86 4.37 -14.91
N ASN A 345 -17.20 3.26 -14.62
CA ASN A 345 -17.21 2.06 -15.47
C ASN A 345 -16.74 2.31 -16.92
N ASN A 346 -15.76 3.19 -17.10
CA ASN A 346 -15.15 3.45 -18.41
C ASN A 346 -13.84 2.69 -18.58
N THR A 347 -13.56 2.21 -19.79
CA THR A 347 -12.27 1.62 -20.18
C THR A 347 -11.63 2.48 -21.27
N THR A 348 -10.45 3.03 -21.02
CA THR A 348 -9.68 3.85 -21.96
C THR A 348 -8.29 3.25 -22.11
N ILE A 349 -7.90 2.85 -23.33
CA ILE A 349 -6.62 2.19 -23.58
C ILE A 349 -5.91 2.89 -24.73
N GLY A 350 -4.71 3.41 -24.49
CA GLY A 350 -3.88 4.12 -25.47
C GLY A 350 -3.48 5.53 -25.02
N PHE A 351 -2.46 6.09 -25.67
CA PHE A 351 -2.07 7.49 -25.50
C PHE A 351 -3.27 8.40 -25.80
N ASN A 352 -3.60 9.32 -24.89
CA ASN A 352 -4.74 10.24 -25.03
C ASN A 352 -6.08 9.54 -25.39
N ALA A 353 -6.29 8.29 -24.98
CA ALA A 353 -7.58 7.64 -25.15
C ALA A 353 -8.59 8.25 -24.17
N HIS A 354 -9.70 8.79 -24.67
CA HIS A 354 -10.68 9.50 -23.83
C HIS A 354 -12.12 9.12 -24.16
N VAL A 355 -12.99 9.21 -23.14
CA VAL A 355 -14.44 9.24 -23.34
C VAL A 355 -14.86 10.64 -23.78
N ASP A 356 -15.81 10.74 -24.72
CA ASP A 356 -16.14 12.00 -25.40
C ASP A 356 -16.64 13.10 -24.44
N VAL A 357 -17.21 12.72 -23.29
CA VAL A 357 -17.70 13.67 -22.28
C VAL A 357 -17.30 13.18 -20.88
N ALA A 358 -16.77 14.09 -20.06
CA ALA A 358 -16.26 13.84 -18.71
C ALA A 358 -17.22 13.14 -17.72
N ALA A 359 -18.52 13.15 -18.03
CA ALA A 359 -19.60 12.57 -17.22
C ALA A 359 -20.20 11.29 -17.81
N SER A 360 -19.81 10.87 -19.01
CA SER A 360 -20.40 9.68 -19.64
C SER A 360 -19.82 8.39 -19.06
N SER A 361 -20.67 7.56 -18.47
CA SER A 361 -20.30 6.28 -17.88
C SER A 361 -20.50 5.11 -18.86
N ASN A 362 -19.94 3.94 -18.52
CA ASN A 362 -20.14 2.67 -19.24
C ASN A 362 -19.62 2.66 -20.70
N GLN A 363 -18.46 3.26 -20.96
CA GLN A 363 -17.88 3.33 -22.31
C GLN A 363 -16.55 2.58 -22.42
N ILE A 364 -16.27 2.04 -23.60
CA ILE A 364 -14.95 1.49 -23.96
C ILE A 364 -14.38 2.34 -25.11
N ARG A 365 -13.14 2.80 -24.96
CA ARG A 365 -12.38 3.60 -25.93
C ARG A 365 -10.97 3.03 -26.06
N ILE A 366 -10.55 2.77 -27.30
CA ILE A 366 -9.24 2.22 -27.62
C ILE A 366 -8.59 3.14 -28.64
N GLY A 367 -7.51 3.81 -28.23
CA GLY A 367 -6.77 4.80 -29.01
C GLY A 367 -7.32 6.23 -28.91
N ASP A 368 -6.59 7.16 -29.51
CA ASP A 368 -6.98 8.55 -29.75
C ASP A 368 -7.46 8.75 -31.20
N GLN A 369 -7.71 10.01 -31.56
CA GLN A 369 -8.13 10.40 -32.92
C GLN A 369 -7.08 10.16 -34.00
N ASN A 370 -5.80 9.94 -33.63
CA ASN A 370 -4.72 9.73 -34.59
C ASN A 370 -4.59 8.26 -35.03
N ILE A 371 -5.41 7.34 -34.49
CA ILE A 371 -5.42 5.94 -34.92
C ILE A 371 -5.93 5.83 -36.36
N THR A 372 -5.07 5.36 -37.27
CA THR A 372 -5.39 5.18 -38.69
C THR A 372 -5.92 3.78 -39.03
N LEU A 373 -5.65 2.78 -38.18
CA LEU A 373 -6.07 1.40 -38.39
C LEU A 373 -6.37 0.71 -37.06
N ALA A 374 -7.64 0.37 -36.82
CA ALA A 374 -8.08 -0.48 -35.72
C ALA A 374 -8.53 -1.84 -36.27
N THR A 375 -7.77 -2.91 -36.00
CA THR A 375 -8.07 -4.24 -36.54
C THR A 375 -8.08 -5.29 -35.44
N THR A 376 -8.95 -6.29 -35.63
CA THR A 376 -8.89 -7.56 -34.89
C THR A 376 -8.67 -8.69 -35.88
N LYS A 377 -7.80 -9.64 -35.52
CA LYS A 377 -7.46 -10.79 -36.39
C LYS A 377 -8.68 -11.70 -36.66
N VAL A 378 -9.63 -11.70 -35.72
CA VAL A 378 -10.89 -12.44 -35.81
C VAL A 378 -12.07 -11.48 -35.65
N ALA A 379 -13.24 -11.85 -36.17
CA ALA A 379 -14.46 -11.08 -35.98
C ALA A 379 -14.84 -10.96 -34.49
N TRP A 380 -15.39 -9.81 -34.11
CA TRP A 380 -15.99 -9.64 -32.78
C TRP A 380 -17.25 -10.48 -32.65
N THR A 381 -17.26 -11.39 -31.68
CA THR A 381 -18.38 -12.29 -31.43
C THR A 381 -19.26 -11.70 -30.33
N THR A 382 -20.54 -11.47 -30.62
CA THR A 382 -21.56 -11.12 -29.63
C THR A 382 -22.24 -12.39 -29.12
N SER A 383 -22.31 -12.58 -27.80
CA SER A 383 -22.99 -13.73 -27.20
C SER A 383 -24.48 -13.75 -27.58
N SER A 384 -24.97 -14.91 -28.02
CA SER A 384 -26.33 -15.05 -28.57
C SER A 384 -26.98 -16.41 -28.24
N ASP A 385 -26.38 -17.18 -27.34
CA ASP A 385 -26.88 -18.49 -26.90
C ASP A 385 -28.30 -18.39 -26.34
N ALA A 386 -29.16 -19.37 -26.66
CA ALA A 386 -30.56 -19.39 -26.23
C ALA A 386 -30.70 -19.39 -24.69
N ARG A 387 -29.72 -19.94 -23.95
CA ARG A 387 -29.74 -19.97 -22.48
C ARG A 387 -29.56 -18.60 -21.83
N TYR A 388 -29.09 -17.61 -22.58
CA TYR A 388 -28.97 -16.22 -22.12
C TYR A 388 -30.21 -15.37 -22.48
N LYS A 389 -31.28 -15.99 -22.99
CA LYS A 389 -32.44 -15.28 -23.55
C LYS A 389 -33.75 -15.84 -23.00
N GLU A 390 -34.70 -14.94 -22.79
CA GLU A 390 -36.08 -15.26 -22.44
C GLU A 390 -37.05 -14.47 -23.34
N GLN A 391 -38.33 -14.86 -23.37
CA GLN A 391 -39.39 -14.18 -24.13
C GLN A 391 -39.08 -14.02 -25.64
N ILE A 392 -38.46 -15.04 -26.25
CA ILE A 392 -38.10 -15.04 -27.67
C ILE A 392 -39.37 -15.03 -28.53
N ARG A 393 -39.55 -13.99 -29.35
CA ARG A 393 -40.66 -13.82 -30.29
C ARG A 393 -40.17 -13.35 -31.66
N THR A 394 -40.95 -13.65 -32.70
CA THR A 394 -40.70 -13.12 -34.05
C THR A 394 -40.81 -11.60 -34.05
N ILE A 395 -39.84 -10.93 -34.66
CA ILE A 395 -39.83 -9.47 -34.79
C ILE A 395 -40.81 -9.03 -35.90
N PRO A 396 -41.67 -8.03 -35.67
CA PRO A 396 -42.55 -7.47 -36.72
C PRO A 396 -41.94 -6.26 -37.43
N LEU A 397 -40.68 -5.92 -37.10
CA LEU A 397 -39.89 -4.95 -37.85
C LEU A 397 -39.28 -5.67 -39.05
N GLY A 398 -39.63 -5.20 -40.24
CA GLY A 398 -39.21 -5.73 -41.54
C GLY A 398 -39.18 -4.61 -42.56
N LEU A 399 -39.87 -4.79 -43.68
CA LEU A 399 -39.94 -3.81 -44.75
C LEU A 399 -40.54 -2.48 -44.25
N ASN A 400 -41.50 -2.54 -43.33
CA ASN A 400 -42.12 -1.36 -42.69
C ASN A 400 -41.12 -0.42 -41.97
N LEU A 401 -40.01 -0.96 -41.46
CA LEU A 401 -38.92 -0.19 -40.87
C LEU A 401 -37.93 0.21 -41.96
N ILE A 402 -37.41 -0.77 -42.70
CA ILE A 402 -36.29 -0.56 -43.63
C ILE A 402 -36.66 0.44 -44.73
N SER A 403 -37.89 0.42 -45.25
CA SER A 403 -38.34 1.34 -46.30
C SER A 403 -38.46 2.80 -45.84
N LYS A 404 -38.48 3.03 -44.51
CA LYS A 404 -38.57 4.38 -43.91
C LYS A 404 -37.22 4.94 -43.49
N LEU A 405 -36.17 4.13 -43.44
CA LEU A 405 -34.83 4.59 -43.06
C LEU A 405 -34.17 5.32 -44.24
N ARG A 406 -33.47 6.41 -43.95
CA ARG A 406 -32.72 7.21 -44.92
C ARG A 406 -31.21 6.99 -44.76
N PRO A 407 -30.56 6.21 -45.65
CA PRO A 407 -29.10 6.12 -45.69
C PRO A 407 -28.49 7.49 -46.01
N VAL A 408 -27.37 7.81 -45.37
CA VAL A 408 -26.63 9.05 -45.56
C VAL A 408 -25.13 8.77 -45.63
N ASP A 409 -24.41 9.63 -46.35
CA ASP A 409 -22.98 9.82 -46.22
C ASP A 409 -22.70 11.09 -45.40
N TYR A 410 -21.65 11.06 -44.57
CA TYR A 410 -21.33 12.16 -43.68
C TYR A 410 -19.83 12.24 -43.36
N MET A 411 -19.46 13.40 -42.84
CA MET A 411 -18.14 13.68 -42.28
C MET A 411 -18.33 14.06 -40.81
N ARG A 412 -17.49 13.50 -39.94
CA ARG A 412 -17.46 13.90 -38.53
C ARG A 412 -16.81 15.29 -38.35
N ILE A 413 -17.28 16.04 -37.35
CA ILE A 413 -16.90 17.45 -37.14
C ILE A 413 -15.42 17.59 -36.74
N ASP A 414 -14.88 16.62 -36.00
CA ASP A 414 -13.46 16.46 -35.65
C ASP A 414 -12.58 16.33 -36.91
N ASN A 415 -12.92 15.42 -37.84
CA ASN A 415 -12.18 15.22 -39.10
C ASN A 415 -12.13 16.50 -39.95
N LYS A 416 -13.18 17.32 -39.91
CA LYS A 416 -13.23 18.61 -40.64
C LYS A 416 -12.24 19.63 -40.09
N LYS A 417 -11.99 19.61 -38.77
CA LYS A 417 -11.07 20.55 -38.11
C LYS A 417 -9.62 20.20 -38.38
N GLU A 418 -9.28 18.92 -38.46
CA GLU A 418 -7.91 18.47 -38.77
C GLU A 418 -7.51 18.77 -40.21
N ASN A 419 -8.45 18.69 -41.16
CA ASN A 419 -8.20 18.99 -42.58
C ASN A 419 -8.35 20.47 -42.95
N ASN A 420 -8.32 21.42 -42.00
CA ASN A 420 -8.49 22.86 -42.26
C ASN A 420 -9.73 23.21 -43.12
N GLY A 421 -10.83 22.43 -42.96
CA GLY A 421 -12.05 22.61 -43.75
C GLY A 421 -12.03 21.97 -45.15
N ALA A 422 -10.95 21.31 -45.55
CA ALA A 422 -10.92 20.47 -46.74
C ALA A 422 -11.73 19.18 -46.55
N ILE A 423 -12.31 18.66 -47.63
CA ILE A 423 -13.10 17.43 -47.62
C ILE A 423 -12.12 16.25 -47.40
N PRO A 424 -12.34 15.38 -46.41
CA PRO A 424 -11.52 14.18 -46.21
C PRO A 424 -11.59 13.27 -47.44
N GLU A 425 -10.53 12.49 -47.68
CA GLU A 425 -10.48 11.55 -48.80
C GLU A 425 -11.53 10.43 -48.71
N THR A 426 -12.09 10.18 -47.51
CA THR A 426 -13.10 9.14 -47.26
C THR A 426 -14.31 9.69 -46.51
N LEU A 427 -15.51 9.52 -47.07
CA LEU A 427 -16.79 9.76 -46.38
C LEU A 427 -17.22 8.51 -45.61
N GLU A 428 -17.84 8.71 -44.43
CA GLU A 428 -18.48 7.64 -43.69
C GLU A 428 -19.92 7.47 -44.19
N THR A 429 -20.41 6.23 -44.27
CA THR A 429 -21.80 5.92 -44.67
C THR A 429 -22.58 5.30 -43.51
N GLY A 430 -23.82 5.71 -43.32
CA GLY A 430 -24.65 5.19 -42.23
C GLY A 430 -26.05 5.79 -42.17
N PHE A 431 -26.58 5.90 -40.94
CA PHE A 431 -27.87 6.52 -40.63
C PHE A 431 -27.72 7.56 -39.52
N ILE A 432 -28.62 8.53 -39.49
CA ILE A 432 -28.73 9.47 -38.37
C ILE A 432 -29.55 8.82 -37.25
N ALA A 433 -28.93 8.59 -36.09
CA ALA A 433 -29.56 7.86 -34.98
C ALA A 433 -30.90 8.47 -34.50
N GLN A 434 -31.02 9.80 -34.55
CA GLN A 434 -32.26 10.51 -34.21
C GLN A 434 -33.39 10.23 -35.20
N GLU A 435 -33.08 10.13 -36.50
CA GLU A 435 -34.06 9.78 -37.55
C GLU A 435 -34.54 8.34 -37.36
N VAL A 436 -33.61 7.41 -37.07
CA VAL A 436 -33.94 6.01 -36.77
C VAL A 436 -34.82 5.90 -35.52
N GLU A 437 -34.51 6.65 -34.45
CA GLU A 437 -35.35 6.66 -33.24
C GLU A 437 -36.77 7.14 -33.54
N GLN A 438 -36.93 8.16 -34.39
CA GLN A 438 -38.25 8.67 -34.78
C GLN A 438 -39.07 7.60 -35.51
N VAL A 439 -38.47 6.89 -36.46
CA VAL A 439 -39.15 5.79 -37.16
C VAL A 439 -39.52 4.66 -36.19
N LEU A 440 -38.63 4.31 -35.27
CA LEU A 440 -38.93 3.32 -34.22
C LEU A 440 -40.09 3.76 -33.32
N LYS A 441 -40.18 5.05 -32.99
CA LYS A 441 -41.31 5.62 -32.24
C LYS A 441 -42.63 5.49 -32.99
N GLU A 442 -42.66 5.81 -34.28
CA GLU A 442 -43.85 5.65 -35.12
C GLU A 442 -44.34 4.20 -35.19
N LEU A 443 -43.41 3.25 -35.18
CA LEU A 443 -43.73 1.82 -35.24
C LEU A 443 -44.03 1.20 -33.86
N GLY A 444 -43.94 1.98 -32.77
CA GLY A 444 -44.16 1.49 -31.40
C GLY A 444 -43.00 0.67 -30.82
N TYR A 445 -41.78 0.79 -31.37
CA TYR A 445 -40.57 0.02 -31.02
C TYR A 445 -39.50 0.85 -30.30
N GLN A 446 -39.93 1.66 -29.33
CA GLN A 446 -39.07 2.61 -28.62
C GLN A 446 -38.02 1.94 -27.70
N GLN A 447 -38.24 0.67 -27.33
CA GLN A 447 -37.37 -0.10 -26.42
C GLN A 447 -36.49 -1.13 -27.16
N SER A 448 -36.18 -0.92 -28.45
CA SER A 448 -35.48 -1.92 -29.28
C SER A 448 -33.99 -2.12 -28.94
N GLY A 449 -33.38 -1.24 -28.14
CA GLY A 449 -31.94 -1.24 -27.87
C GLY A 449 -31.06 -0.79 -29.05
N MET A 450 -31.63 -0.64 -30.26
CA MET A 450 -30.90 -0.23 -31.48
C MET A 450 -30.29 1.17 -31.38
N ILE A 451 -30.93 2.04 -30.59
CA ILE A 451 -30.48 3.40 -30.31
C ILE A 451 -30.14 3.48 -28.83
N THR A 452 -28.94 3.95 -28.55
CA THR A 452 -28.44 4.22 -27.20
C THR A 452 -28.27 5.70 -27.01
N LYS A 453 -28.46 6.20 -25.79
CA LYS A 453 -28.09 7.57 -25.42
C LYS A 453 -27.13 7.52 -24.25
N ASN A 454 -26.05 8.29 -24.32
CA ASN A 454 -25.18 8.46 -23.16
C ASN A 454 -25.79 9.46 -22.17
N ASP A 455 -25.17 9.60 -21.01
CA ASP A 455 -25.62 10.49 -19.93
C ASP A 455 -25.68 11.97 -20.33
N SER A 456 -24.97 12.34 -21.40
CA SER A 456 -24.93 13.70 -21.95
C SER A 456 -25.91 13.90 -23.12
N GLY A 457 -26.75 12.90 -23.42
CA GLY A 457 -27.79 12.98 -24.45
C GLY A 457 -27.31 12.73 -25.88
N TYR A 458 -26.06 12.34 -26.10
CA TYR A 458 -25.58 11.96 -27.43
C TYR A 458 -26.07 10.56 -27.80
N TYR A 459 -26.46 10.42 -29.06
CA TYR A 459 -27.06 9.20 -29.60
C TYR A 459 -25.98 8.32 -30.22
N GLY A 460 -26.11 7.01 -30.00
CA GLY A 460 -25.35 5.97 -30.68
C GLY A 460 -26.30 4.98 -31.34
N MET A 461 -25.83 4.32 -32.39
CA MET A 461 -26.60 3.31 -33.12
C MET A 461 -25.84 1.98 -33.18
N ARG A 462 -26.57 0.90 -32.90
CA ARG A 462 -26.06 -0.47 -33.01
C ARG A 462 -26.42 -1.07 -34.37
N TYR A 463 -25.59 -0.83 -35.38
CA TYR A 463 -25.84 -1.29 -36.75
C TYR A 463 -26.10 -2.80 -36.88
N ASN A 464 -25.44 -3.64 -36.06
CA ASN A 464 -25.68 -5.09 -36.05
C ASN A 464 -27.13 -5.46 -35.72
N ASP A 465 -27.85 -4.62 -34.98
CA ASP A 465 -29.24 -4.91 -34.61
C ASP A 465 -30.21 -4.73 -35.81
N LEU A 466 -29.79 -4.06 -36.90
CA LEU A 466 -30.56 -3.99 -38.15
C LEU A 466 -30.56 -5.31 -38.93
N LEU A 467 -29.65 -6.24 -38.65
CA LEU A 467 -29.53 -7.49 -39.41
C LEU A 467 -30.85 -8.29 -39.40
N ALA A 468 -31.50 -8.42 -38.23
CA ALA A 468 -32.75 -9.16 -38.12
C ALA A 468 -33.92 -8.48 -38.88
N PRO A 469 -34.18 -7.16 -38.72
CA PRO A 469 -35.15 -6.46 -39.56
C PRO A 469 -34.85 -6.52 -41.06
N MET A 470 -33.57 -6.44 -41.47
CA MET A 470 -33.20 -6.56 -42.89
C MET A 470 -33.53 -7.96 -43.42
N VAL A 471 -33.22 -9.02 -42.69
CA VAL A 471 -33.61 -10.39 -43.07
C VAL A 471 -35.13 -10.51 -43.18
N LYS A 472 -35.89 -9.94 -42.23
CA LYS A 472 -37.35 -9.94 -42.28
C LYS A 472 -37.90 -9.15 -43.47
N ALA A 473 -37.32 -7.99 -43.79
CA ALA A 473 -37.68 -7.20 -44.95
C ALA A 473 -37.43 -7.96 -46.26
N ILE A 474 -36.30 -8.67 -46.37
CA ILE A 474 -35.99 -9.51 -47.53
C ILE A 474 -37.03 -10.64 -47.67
N GLN A 475 -37.42 -11.28 -46.57
CA GLN A 475 -38.47 -12.31 -46.58
C GLN A 475 -39.83 -11.75 -47.04
N GLU A 476 -40.19 -10.55 -46.58
CA GLU A 476 -41.45 -9.88 -46.98
C GLU A 476 -41.42 -9.47 -48.46
N LEU A 477 -40.29 -8.95 -48.95
CA LEU A 477 -40.11 -8.62 -50.37
C LEU A 477 -40.16 -9.85 -51.27
N ASP A 478 -39.55 -10.97 -50.84
CA ASP A 478 -39.63 -12.24 -51.57
C ASP A 478 -41.08 -12.74 -51.68
N GLN A 479 -41.83 -12.66 -50.58
CA GLN A 479 -43.26 -12.97 -50.59
C GLN A 479 -44.06 -12.08 -51.56
N GLN A 480 -43.89 -10.76 -51.48
CA GLN A 480 -44.57 -9.81 -52.38
C GLN A 480 -44.19 -10.06 -53.84
N THR A 481 -42.93 -10.39 -54.12
CA THR A 481 -42.46 -10.71 -55.47
C THR A 481 -43.06 -12.02 -55.98
N GLY A 482 -43.22 -13.02 -55.11
CA GLY A 482 -43.92 -14.27 -55.43
C GLY A 482 -45.38 -14.03 -55.78
N GLU A 483 -46.09 -13.23 -54.98
CA GLU A 483 -47.49 -12.85 -55.25
C GLU A 483 -47.62 -12.07 -56.56
N LEU A 484 -46.74 -11.10 -56.82
CA LEU A 484 -46.69 -10.36 -58.08
C LEU A 484 -46.46 -11.26 -59.29
N LYS A 485 -45.56 -12.25 -59.18
CA LYS A 485 -45.34 -13.24 -60.25
C LYS A 485 -46.59 -14.06 -60.53
N LYS A 486 -47.27 -14.55 -59.48
CA LYS A 486 -48.52 -15.30 -59.62
C LYS A 486 -49.63 -14.47 -60.27
N ASN A 487 -49.82 -13.23 -59.81
CA ASN A 487 -50.81 -12.32 -60.39
C ASN A 487 -50.51 -12.02 -61.87
N ASN A 488 -49.23 -11.86 -62.23
CA ASN A 488 -48.82 -11.68 -63.62
C ASN A 488 -49.10 -12.92 -64.49
N GLU A 489 -48.95 -14.13 -63.96
CA GLU A 489 -49.32 -15.37 -64.67
C GLU A 489 -50.84 -15.47 -64.87
N GLU A 490 -51.64 -15.13 -63.86
CA GLU A 490 -53.11 -15.10 -63.97
C GLU A 490 -53.58 -14.05 -64.98
N LEU A 491 -53.00 -12.84 -64.95
CA LEU A 491 -53.30 -11.78 -65.92
C LEU A 491 -52.91 -12.18 -67.35
N LYS A 492 -51.76 -12.84 -67.54
CA LYS A 492 -51.37 -13.38 -68.86
C LYS A 492 -52.41 -14.37 -69.38
N LYS A 493 -52.87 -15.30 -68.53
CA LYS A 493 -53.90 -16.27 -68.89
C LYS A 493 -55.24 -15.61 -69.23
N GLN A 494 -55.65 -14.57 -68.49
CA GLN A 494 -56.86 -13.79 -68.79
C GLN A 494 -56.73 -13.03 -70.13
N ASN A 495 -55.58 -12.44 -70.41
CA ASN A 495 -55.33 -11.75 -71.67
C ASN A 495 -55.33 -12.72 -72.87
N GLU A 496 -54.75 -13.92 -72.73
CA GLU A 496 -54.83 -14.96 -73.77
C GLU A 496 -56.28 -15.39 -74.05
N ASP A 497 -57.10 -15.52 -73.01
CA ASP A 497 -58.52 -15.88 -73.15
C ASP A 497 -59.34 -14.75 -73.81
N LEU A 498 -59.08 -13.50 -73.42
CA LEU A 498 -59.67 -12.32 -74.08
C LEU A 498 -59.26 -12.23 -75.56
N LEU A 499 -57.97 -12.48 -75.88
CA LEU A 499 -57.49 -12.47 -77.27
C LEU A 499 -58.24 -13.50 -78.12
N LYS A 500 -58.42 -14.73 -77.59
CA LYS A 500 -59.22 -15.77 -78.25
C LYS A 500 -60.67 -15.34 -78.47
N ARG A 501 -61.28 -14.64 -77.49
CA ARG A 501 -62.66 -14.12 -77.62
C ARG A 501 -62.75 -13.02 -78.67
N VAL A 502 -61.77 -12.12 -78.73
CA VAL A 502 -61.67 -11.09 -79.77
C VAL A 502 -61.51 -11.72 -81.15
N GLU A 503 -60.58 -12.66 -81.32
CA GLU A 503 -60.42 -13.40 -82.60
C GLU A 503 -61.71 -14.12 -83.02
N THR A 504 -62.45 -14.68 -82.05
CA THR A 504 -63.73 -15.34 -82.30
C THR A 504 -64.79 -14.33 -82.76
N LEU A 505 -64.85 -13.14 -82.14
CA LEU A 505 -65.75 -12.06 -82.52
C LEU A 505 -65.37 -11.46 -83.90
N GLU A 506 -64.09 -11.26 -84.18
CA GLU A 506 -63.59 -10.81 -85.48
C GLU A 506 -63.98 -11.81 -86.59
N LYS A 507 -63.82 -13.12 -86.34
CA LYS A 507 -64.28 -14.19 -87.25
C LYS A 507 -65.81 -14.18 -87.46
N LEU A 508 -66.59 -13.77 -86.46
CA LEU A 508 -68.05 -13.63 -86.57
C LEU A 508 -68.46 -12.38 -87.34
N ILE A 509 -67.69 -11.29 -87.23
CA ILE A 509 -67.94 -10.02 -87.95
C ILE A 509 -67.54 -10.12 -89.43
N LEU A 510 -66.44 -10.81 -89.76
CA LEU A 510 -65.95 -11.05 -91.13
C LEU A 510 -66.80 -12.07 -91.93
N LYS A 511 -67.80 -12.71 -91.31
CA LYS A 511 -68.74 -13.67 -91.95
C LYS A 511 -70.08 -13.04 -92.37
N LYS A 512 -70.21 -11.72 -92.30
CA LYS A 512 -71.24 -10.92 -92.97
C LYS A 512 -70.59 -10.13 -94.08
#